data_AF-H9WNE7-F1
#
_entry.id   AF-H9WNE7-F1
#
_cell.length_a   1.000
_cell.length_b   1.000
_cell.length_c   1.000
_cell.angle_alpha   90.00
_cell.angle_beta   90.00
_cell.angle_gamma   90.00
#
_symmetry.space_group_name_H-M   'P 1'
#
loop_
_entity.id
_entity.type
_entity.pdbx_description
1 polymer ?
#
loop_
_entity_poly.entity_id
_entity_poly.type
_entity_poly.pdbx_seq_one_letter_code
_entity_poly.pdbx_strand_id
1 'polypeptide(L)'
;GSKSHAAELTAGYYNTRESDGYLPIVRLFKKHRTVLNFTCFEMKDEEQPQHARCSPEGLLRQVTEATRKTGVGLAGENALQRFDGSAYAQIMHNSNIKPRDSNDSESQMCAFTYLRMNQQMFQSENWRRFVWFVRNM
;
A
#
# COMPACT_ATOMS: atom_id res chain seq x y z
N GLY A 1 -5.24 11.82 9.27
CA GLY A 1 -4.58 12.91 8.54
C GLY A 1 -4.58 14.21 9.36
N SER A 2 -3.55 15.04 9.20
CA SER A 2 -3.59 16.47 9.58
C SER A 2 -3.73 17.33 8.31
N LYS A 3 -4.25 18.57 8.43
CA LYS A 3 -4.44 19.46 7.26
C LYS A 3 -3.12 19.82 6.57
N SER A 4 -2.01 19.84 7.30
CA SER A 4 -0.73 20.31 6.78
C SER A 4 0.04 19.23 6.02
N HIS A 5 -0.29 17.94 6.18
CA HIS A 5 0.49 16.84 5.60
C HIS A 5 2.00 16.95 5.89
N ALA A 6 2.36 17.47 7.08
CA ALA A 6 3.71 17.95 7.37
C ALA A 6 4.82 16.93 7.08
N ALA A 7 4.62 15.65 7.45
CA ALA A 7 5.59 14.60 7.21
C ALA A 7 5.82 14.33 5.71
N GLU A 8 4.75 14.33 4.91
CA GLU A 8 4.83 14.18 3.45
C GLU A 8 5.57 15.38 2.82
N LEU A 9 5.22 16.60 3.24
CA LEU A 9 5.85 17.82 2.74
C LEU A 9 7.36 17.84 3.04
N THR A 10 7.76 17.49 4.26
CA THR A 10 9.19 17.44 4.64
C THR A 10 9.94 16.29 3.97
N ALA A 11 9.24 15.22 3.57
CA ALA A 11 9.83 14.14 2.77
C ALA A 11 9.94 14.49 1.27
N GLY A 12 9.38 15.62 0.84
CA GLY A 12 9.42 16.11 -0.54
C GLY A 12 8.17 15.78 -1.36
N TYR A 13 7.17 15.12 -0.77
CA TYR A 13 5.88 14.90 -1.42
C TYR A 13 5.00 16.11 -1.15
N TYR A 14 4.85 17.01 -2.15
CA TYR A 14 3.94 18.16 -2.05
C TYR A 14 2.47 17.72 -2.16
N ASN A 15 2.03 16.91 -1.21
CA ASN A 15 0.68 16.39 -1.08
C ASN A 15 -0.10 17.27 -0.11
N THR A 16 -1.21 17.85 -0.56
CA THR A 16 -2.06 18.71 0.24
C THR A 16 -3.53 18.46 -0.09
N ARG A 17 -4.45 19.12 0.60
CA ARG A 17 -5.88 19.04 0.27
C ARG A 17 -6.20 19.49 -1.16
N GLU A 18 -5.41 20.40 -1.72
CA GLU A 18 -5.66 21.03 -3.01
C GLU A 18 -4.73 20.53 -4.12
N SER A 19 -3.72 19.72 -3.76
CA SER A 19 -2.72 19.22 -4.70
C SER A 19 -2.40 17.75 -4.42
N ASP A 20 -2.57 16.92 -5.45
CA ASP A 20 -2.17 15.51 -5.41
C ASP A 20 -0.66 15.40 -5.63
N GLY A 21 0.09 15.17 -4.54
CA GLY A 21 1.54 15.09 -4.57
C GLY A 21 2.09 13.84 -5.29
N TYR A 22 1.28 12.79 -5.44
CA TYR A 22 1.71 11.52 -6.02
C TYR A 22 1.46 11.47 -7.52
N LEU A 23 0.36 12.04 -8.02
CA LEU A 23 0.00 11.99 -9.44
C LEU A 23 1.12 12.45 -10.40
N PRO A 24 1.84 13.57 -10.16
CA PRO A 24 2.98 13.97 -10.99
C PRO A 24 4.11 12.92 -11.00
N ILE A 25 4.38 12.27 -9.87
CA ILE A 25 5.37 11.20 -9.74
C ILE A 25 4.92 10.00 -10.58
N VAL A 26 3.66 9.58 -10.45
CA VAL A 26 3.15 8.45 -11.24
C VAL A 26 3.18 8.75 -12.75
N ARG A 27 2.89 9.98 -13.18
CA ARG A 27 3.03 10.38 -14.59
C ARG A 27 4.47 10.27 -15.08
N LEU A 28 5.46 10.55 -14.22
CA LEU A 28 6.87 10.31 -14.53
C LEU A 28 7.14 8.82 -14.75
N PHE A 29 6.62 7.94 -13.89
CA PHE A 29 6.75 6.49 -14.05
C PHE A 29 6.14 6.01 -15.39
N LYS A 30 4.96 6.54 -15.76
CA LYS A 30 4.34 6.26 -17.06
C LYS A 30 5.27 6.63 -18.22
N LYS A 31 5.90 7.82 -18.17
CA LYS A 31 6.82 8.29 -19.22
C LYS A 31 7.99 7.31 -19.42
N HIS A 32 8.46 6.69 -18.35
CA HIS A 32 9.57 5.75 -18.37
C HIS A 32 9.15 4.28 -18.44
N ARG A 33 7.83 3.99 -18.53
CA ARG A 33 7.26 2.64 -18.58
C ARG A 33 7.70 1.78 -17.39
N THR A 34 7.73 2.37 -16.20
CA THR A 34 8.12 1.69 -14.96
C THR A 34 6.91 1.41 -14.07
N VAL A 35 7.06 0.44 -13.17
CA VAL A 35 6.10 0.10 -12.12
C VAL A 35 6.39 0.93 -10.87
N LEU A 36 5.35 1.40 -10.19
CA LEU A 36 5.50 2.05 -8.89
C LEU A 36 5.46 0.99 -7.79
N ASN A 37 6.51 0.87 -6.98
CA ASN A 37 6.49 0.05 -5.78
C ASN A 37 6.19 0.93 -4.57
N PHE A 38 5.21 0.55 -3.74
CA PHE A 38 4.75 1.34 -2.60
C PHE A 38 4.63 0.47 -1.34
N THR A 39 4.77 1.08 -0.17
CA THR A 39 4.81 0.37 1.12
C THR A 39 3.53 0.62 1.96
N CYS A 40 3.47 0.06 3.18
CA CYS A 40 2.36 0.16 4.15
C CYS A 40 1.10 -0.64 3.80
N PHE A 41 1.19 -1.67 2.97
CA PHE A 41 0.02 -2.49 2.58
C PHE A 41 -0.61 -3.28 3.73
N GLU A 42 0.10 -3.50 4.83
CA GLU A 42 -0.36 -4.22 6.00
C GLU A 42 -1.03 -3.34 7.06
N MET A 43 -0.86 -2.02 6.95
CA MET A 43 -1.26 -1.09 8.00
C MET A 43 -2.76 -0.74 7.92
N LYS A 44 -3.36 -0.59 9.10
CA LYS A 44 -4.71 -0.03 9.27
C LYS A 44 -4.67 1.28 10.04
N ASP A 45 -5.61 2.17 9.77
CA ASP A 45 -5.75 3.45 10.47
C ASP A 45 -6.06 3.21 11.97
N GLU A 46 -6.84 2.18 12.31
CA GLU A 46 -7.21 1.83 13.69
C GLU A 46 -6.05 1.34 14.54
N GLU A 47 -4.98 0.83 13.91
CA GLU A 47 -3.76 0.38 14.59
C GLU A 47 -2.80 1.54 14.90
N GLN A 48 -3.10 2.76 14.41
CA GLN A 48 -2.21 3.92 14.55
C GLN A 48 -2.54 4.75 15.79
N PRO A 49 -1.52 5.29 16.48
CA PRO A 49 -1.74 6.21 17.59
C PRO A 49 -2.48 7.47 17.13
N GLN A 50 -3.55 7.84 17.84
CA GLN A 50 -4.40 8.99 17.48
C GLN A 50 -3.60 10.31 17.37
N HIS A 51 -2.57 10.47 18.21
CA HIS A 51 -1.72 11.67 18.21
C HIS A 51 -0.83 11.78 16.96
N ALA A 52 -0.55 10.68 16.25
CA ALA A 52 0.25 10.68 15.02
C ALA A 52 -0.51 11.29 13.84
N ARG A 53 -1.85 11.35 13.91
CA ARG A 53 -2.72 11.92 12.86
C ARG A 53 -2.45 11.34 11.47
N CYS A 54 -2.00 10.09 11.34
CA CYS A 54 -1.78 9.43 10.05
C CYS A 54 -3.06 8.76 9.52
N SER A 55 -2.99 8.23 8.29
CA SER A 55 -4.02 7.40 7.65
C SER A 55 -3.35 6.57 6.55
N PRO A 56 -2.65 5.47 6.88
CA PRO A 56 -2.05 4.59 5.88
C PRO A 56 -3.06 4.10 4.83
N GLU A 57 -4.31 3.81 5.23
CA GLU A 57 -5.33 3.35 4.29
C GLU A 57 -5.77 4.48 3.33
N GLY A 58 -5.86 5.71 3.84
CA GLY A 58 -6.15 6.89 3.03
C GLY A 58 -5.05 7.18 2.02
N LEU A 59 -3.80 7.10 2.46
CA LEU A 59 -2.62 7.29 1.61
C LEU A 59 -2.56 6.25 0.50
N LEU A 60 -2.74 4.97 0.84
CA LEU A 60 -2.69 3.90 -0.15
C LEU A 60 -3.80 4.05 -1.19
N ARG A 61 -5.03 4.39 -0.77
CA ARG A 61 -6.13 4.69 -1.71
C ARG A 61 -5.78 5.81 -2.69
N GLN A 62 -5.11 6.87 -2.23
CA GLN A 62 -4.68 7.97 -3.09
C GLN A 62 -3.67 7.51 -4.15
N VAL A 63 -2.65 6.75 -3.73
CA VAL A 63 -1.59 6.24 -4.63
C VAL A 63 -2.17 5.23 -5.65
N THR A 64 -3.06 4.34 -5.20
CA THR A 64 -3.79 3.41 -6.07
C THR A 64 -4.61 4.15 -7.11
N GLU A 65 -5.35 5.21 -6.74
CA GLU A 65 -6.11 5.96 -7.73
C GLU A 65 -5.21 6.72 -8.73
N ALA A 66 -4.06 7.24 -8.29
CA ALA A 66 -3.08 7.89 -9.18
C ALA A 66 -2.47 6.92 -10.20
N THR A 67 -2.09 5.72 -9.78
CA THR A 67 -1.60 4.64 -10.65
C THR A 67 -2.68 4.18 -11.63
N ARG A 68 -3.94 4.11 -11.20
CA ARG A 68 -5.06 3.74 -12.07
C ARG A 68 -5.34 4.76 -13.15
N LYS A 69 -5.43 6.04 -12.77
CA LYS A 69 -5.63 7.18 -13.71
C LYS A 69 -4.57 7.25 -14.80
N THR A 70 -3.37 6.73 -14.54
CA THR A 70 -2.24 6.79 -15.47
C THR A 70 -1.99 5.46 -16.19
N GLY A 71 -2.54 4.34 -15.70
CA GLY A 71 -2.26 3.00 -16.22
C GLY A 71 -0.88 2.49 -15.83
N VAL A 72 -0.29 3.00 -14.74
CA VAL A 72 0.98 2.52 -14.20
C VAL A 72 0.72 1.34 -13.28
N GLY A 73 1.46 0.25 -13.45
CA GLY A 73 1.38 -0.89 -12.54
C GLY A 73 1.81 -0.51 -11.13
N LEU A 74 1.12 -1.06 -10.14
CA LEU A 74 1.42 -0.87 -8.72
C LEU A 74 1.97 -2.17 -8.13
N ALA A 75 3.15 -2.13 -7.52
CA ALA A 75 3.66 -3.19 -6.66
C ALA A 75 3.59 -2.74 -5.19
N GLY A 76 3.48 -3.71 -4.29
CA GLY A 76 3.30 -3.46 -2.86
C GLY A 76 4.35 -4.11 -1.97
N GLU A 77 4.57 -3.51 -0.81
CA GLU A 77 5.35 -4.08 0.30
C GLU A 77 4.67 -3.79 1.64
N ASN A 78 4.89 -4.63 2.64
CA ASN A 78 4.60 -4.26 4.02
C ASN A 78 5.73 -3.40 4.59
N ALA A 79 5.37 -2.40 5.40
CA ALA A 79 6.35 -1.49 6.00
C ALA A 79 6.98 -2.07 7.28
N LEU A 80 6.18 -2.77 8.08
CA LEU A 80 6.58 -3.39 9.33
C LEU A 80 6.46 -4.92 9.24
N GLN A 81 7.33 -5.61 9.98
CA GLN A 81 7.27 -7.06 10.07
C GLN A 81 6.04 -7.52 10.85
N ARG A 82 5.14 -8.27 10.20
CA ARG A 82 3.86 -8.73 10.76
C ARG A 82 3.54 -10.15 10.30
N PHE A 83 3.31 -11.08 11.23
CA PHE A 83 2.98 -12.49 10.92
C PHE A 83 1.54 -12.88 11.30
N ASP A 84 0.73 -11.92 11.74
CA ASP A 84 -0.65 -12.11 12.16
C ASP A 84 -1.63 -12.09 10.98
N GLY A 85 -2.79 -12.74 11.17
CA GLY A 85 -3.83 -12.82 10.14
C GLY A 85 -4.45 -11.47 9.78
N SER A 86 -4.45 -10.48 10.69
CA SER A 86 -4.98 -9.14 10.42
C SER A 86 -4.15 -8.43 9.36
N ALA A 87 -2.82 -8.45 9.50
CA ALA A 87 -1.90 -7.90 8.52
C ALA A 87 -2.02 -8.58 7.14
N TYR A 88 -2.07 -9.91 7.08
CA TYR A 88 -2.24 -10.63 5.82
C TYR A 88 -3.58 -10.33 5.14
N ALA A 89 -4.67 -10.31 5.91
CA ALA A 89 -5.99 -9.93 5.41
C ALA A 89 -5.99 -8.49 4.88
N GLN A 90 -5.32 -7.57 5.56
CA GLN A 90 -5.18 -6.19 5.11
C GLN A 90 -4.38 -6.09 3.81
N ILE A 91 -3.26 -6.82 3.68
CA ILE A 91 -2.48 -6.84 2.43
C ILE A 91 -3.35 -7.34 1.27
N MET A 92 -4.07 -8.45 1.43
CA MET A 92 -4.96 -8.97 0.39
C MET A 92 -6.10 -8.00 0.05
N HIS A 93 -6.69 -7.35 1.05
CA HIS A 93 -7.70 -6.31 0.84
C HIS A 93 -7.12 -5.15 0.02
N ASN A 94 -5.97 -4.64 0.44
CA ASN A 94 -5.29 -3.51 -0.17
C ASN A 94 -4.79 -3.81 -1.58
N SER A 95 -4.40 -5.06 -1.85
CA SER A 95 -4.01 -5.56 -3.17
C SER A 95 -5.18 -5.56 -4.16
N ASN A 96 -6.40 -5.70 -3.66
CA ASN A 96 -7.62 -5.80 -4.45
C ASN A 96 -8.52 -4.54 -4.35
N ILE A 97 -7.97 -3.38 -3.95
CA ILE A 97 -8.74 -2.14 -3.87
C ILE A 97 -9.34 -1.83 -5.24
N LYS A 98 -10.67 -1.77 -5.28
CA LYS A 98 -11.41 -1.39 -6.48
C LYS A 98 -11.92 0.05 -6.39
N PRO A 99 -11.97 0.76 -7.52
CA PRO A 99 -12.76 1.96 -7.69
C PRO A 99 -14.22 1.71 -7.31
N ARG A 100 -14.88 2.71 -6.70
CA ARG A 100 -16.29 2.62 -6.31
C ARG A 100 -17.24 2.28 -7.47
N ASP A 101 -16.83 2.54 -8.71
CA ASP A 101 -17.69 2.45 -9.90
C ASP A 101 -17.13 1.56 -11.04
N SER A 102 -16.14 0.69 -10.76
CA SER A 102 -15.58 -0.19 -11.80
C SER A 102 -16.04 -1.64 -11.67
N ASN A 103 -16.60 -2.18 -12.74
CA ASN A 103 -16.83 -3.62 -12.92
C ASN A 103 -15.54 -4.39 -13.28
N ASP A 104 -14.38 -3.72 -13.28
CA ASP A 104 -13.11 -4.36 -13.59
C ASP A 104 -12.80 -5.46 -12.57
N SER A 105 -12.56 -6.65 -13.10
CA SER A 105 -12.17 -7.82 -12.31
C SER A 105 -10.67 -7.85 -12.01
N GLU A 106 -9.86 -7.09 -12.76
CA GLU A 106 -8.41 -7.15 -12.63
C GLU A 106 -7.91 -6.39 -11.40
N SER A 107 -7.09 -7.09 -10.61
CA SER A 107 -6.30 -6.49 -9.54
C SER A 107 -5.32 -5.50 -10.14
N GLN A 108 -5.28 -4.29 -9.58
CA GLN A 108 -4.33 -3.28 -10.00
C GLN A 108 -2.90 -3.58 -9.56
N MET A 109 -2.73 -4.43 -8.55
CA MET A 109 -1.42 -4.75 -8.01
C MET A 109 -0.77 -5.88 -8.82
N CYS A 110 0.42 -5.61 -9.37
CA CYS A 110 1.13 -6.57 -10.21
C CYS A 110 2.11 -7.47 -9.45
N ALA A 111 2.53 -7.06 -8.24
CA ALA A 111 3.47 -7.83 -7.42
C ALA A 111 3.39 -7.40 -5.95
N PHE A 112 3.76 -8.29 -5.05
CA PHE A 112 3.95 -7.99 -3.63
C PHE A 112 5.29 -8.55 -3.12
N THR A 113 6.08 -7.73 -2.42
CA THR A 113 7.32 -8.15 -1.78
C THR A 113 7.16 -8.13 -0.27
N TYR A 114 7.30 -9.29 0.36
CA TYR A 114 7.13 -9.43 1.81
C TYR A 114 8.44 -9.11 2.58
N LEU A 115 8.36 -8.17 3.52
CA LEU A 115 9.43 -7.77 4.42
C LEU A 115 9.30 -8.49 5.78
N ARG A 116 10.23 -9.34 6.21
CA ARG A 116 11.38 -9.93 5.53
C ARG A 116 11.50 -11.37 5.99
N MET A 117 12.04 -12.23 5.14
CA MET A 117 12.49 -13.57 5.54
C MET A 117 13.42 -13.50 6.75
N ASN A 118 13.05 -14.19 7.84
CA ASN A 118 13.87 -14.35 9.03
C ASN A 118 13.48 -15.65 9.78
N GLN A 119 14.16 -15.95 10.88
CA GLN A 119 13.89 -17.16 11.66
C GLN A 119 12.46 -17.20 12.24
N GLN A 120 11.89 -16.05 12.62
CA GLN A 120 10.53 -15.98 13.17
C GLN A 120 9.47 -16.38 12.14
N MET A 121 9.67 -16.04 10.87
CA MET A 121 8.80 -16.45 9.76
C MET A 121 8.65 -17.98 9.68
N PHE A 122 9.73 -18.73 9.98
CA PHE A 122 9.76 -20.19 9.90
C PHE A 122 9.32 -20.90 11.19
N GLN A 123 8.86 -20.16 12.20
CA GLN A 123 8.15 -20.77 13.32
C GLN A 123 6.84 -21.39 12.82
N SER A 124 6.46 -22.55 13.36
CA SER A 124 5.39 -23.41 12.81
C SER A 124 4.09 -22.65 12.48
N GLU A 125 3.60 -21.84 13.41
CA GLU A 125 2.35 -21.08 13.23
C GLU A 125 2.50 -19.92 12.22
N ASN A 126 3.61 -19.17 12.28
CA ASN A 126 3.88 -18.07 11.36
C ASN A 126 4.05 -18.57 9.93
N TRP A 127 4.76 -19.69 9.75
CA TRP A 127 4.95 -20.32 8.46
C TRP A 127 3.63 -20.82 7.88
N ARG A 128 2.79 -21.46 8.70
CA ARG A 128 1.44 -21.91 8.29
C ARG A 128 0.59 -20.73 7.80
N ARG A 129 0.60 -19.60 8.51
CA ARG A 129 -0.12 -18.39 8.11
C ARG A 129 0.45 -17.76 6.84
N PHE A 130 1.77 -17.70 6.73
CA PHE A 130 2.44 -17.17 5.53
C PHE A 130 2.13 -18.01 4.29
N VAL A 131 2.15 -19.34 4.40
CA VAL A 131 1.76 -20.25 3.30
C VAL A 131 0.30 -20.03 2.90
N TRP A 132 -0.60 -19.84 3.88
CA TRP A 132 -1.99 -19.48 3.57
C TRP A 132 -2.08 -18.13 2.87
N PHE A 133 -1.37 -17.11 3.34
CA PHE A 133 -1.30 -15.80 2.71
C PHE A 133 -0.84 -15.89 1.25
N VAL A 134 0.28 -16.55 0.97
CA VAL A 134 0.80 -16.71 -0.40
C VAL A 134 -0.18 -17.44 -1.32
N ARG A 135 -0.99 -18.36 -0.81
CA ARG A 135 -2.02 -19.08 -1.59
C ARG A 135 -3.26 -18.26 -1.91
N ASN A 136 -3.51 -17.16 -1.19
CA ASN A 136 -4.71 -16.33 -1.34
C ASN A 136 -4.41 -14.93 -1.89
N MET A 137 -3.13 -14.59 -2.09
CA MET A 137 -2.68 -13.44 -2.87
C MET A 137 -2.84 -13.71 -4.37
#